data_AF-A0A924RES4-F1
#
_entry.id   AF-A0A924RES4-F1
#
_cell.length_a   1.000
_cell.length_b   1.000
_cell.length_c   1.000
_cell.angle_alpha   90.00
_cell.angle_beta   90.00
_cell.angle_gamma   90.00
#
_symmetry.space_group_name_H-M   'P 1'
#
loop_
_entity.id
_entity.type
_entity.pdbx_description
1 polymer ?
#
loop_
_entity_poly.entity_id
_entity_poly.type
_entity_poly.pdbx_seq_one_letter_code
_entity_poly.pdbx_strand_id
1 'polypeptide(L)' 'HLVEEALTAAVERGDLGPFDALLAVLSRPYDEPTQPQYAQPSKDGQDDYRTFCGT' A
#
# COMPACT_ATOMS: atom_id res chain seq x y z
N HIS A 1 -1.02 4.66 1.54
CA HIS A 1 -2.33 4.68 0.89
C HIS A 1 -3.07 3.35 1.04
N LEU A 2 -2.51 2.20 0.64
CA LEU A 2 -3.22 0.90 0.69
C LEU A 2 -3.64 0.45 2.11
N VAL A 3 -2.81 0.72 3.12
CA VAL A 3 -3.16 0.41 4.52
C VAL A 3 -4.32 1.28 5.00
N GLU A 4 -4.29 2.57 4.70
CA GLU A 4 -5.38 3.51 5.04
C GLU A 4 -6.68 3.09 4.37
N GLU A 5 -6.63 2.73 3.07
CA GLU A 5 -7.80 2.23 2.35
C GLU A 5 -8.42 0.99 3.03
N ALA A 6 -7.58 0.04 3.47
CA ALA A 6 -8.04 -1.15 4.18
C ALA A 6 -8.66 -0.84 5.54
N LEU A 7 -8.07 0.10 6.29
CA LEU A 7 -8.61 0.54 7.58
C LEU A 7 -9.93 1.30 7.42
N THR A 8 -10.02 2.21 6.45
CA THR A 8 -11.27 2.93 6.15
C THR A 8 -12.37 1.97 5.75
N ALA A 9 -12.08 0.97 4.90
CA ALA A 9 -13.07 -0.05 4.53
C ALA A 9 -13.58 -0.85 5.73
N ALA A 10 -12.67 -1.28 6.62
CA ALA A 10 -13.02 -2.03 7.81
C ALA A 10 -13.86 -1.21 8.79
N VAL A 11 -13.48 0.04 9.05
CA VAL A 11 -14.14 0.91 10.03
C VAL A 11 -15.47 1.45 9.52
N GLU A 12 -15.52 1.95 8.28
CA GLU A 12 -16.71 2.64 7.76
C GLU A 12 -17.74 1.67 7.19
N ARG A 13 -17.30 0.52 6.65
CA ARG A 13 -18.16 -0.41 5.92
C ARG A 13 -18.18 -1.81 6.51
N GLY A 14 -17.38 -2.11 7.54
CA GLY A 14 -17.23 -3.46 8.07
C GLY A 14 -16.60 -4.44 7.07
N ASP A 15 -15.93 -3.93 6.03
CA ASP A 15 -15.39 -4.71 4.94
C ASP A 15 -13.91 -5.01 5.17
N LEU A 16 -13.61 -6.27 5.49
CA LEU A 16 -12.24 -6.77 5.69
C LEU A 16 -11.58 -7.26 4.39
N GLY A 17 -12.30 -7.29 3.26
CA GLY A 17 -11.78 -7.77 1.98
C GLY A 17 -10.47 -7.09 1.56
N PRO A 18 -10.34 -5.75 1.65
CA PRO A 18 -9.10 -5.05 1.32
C PRO A 18 -7.93 -5.42 2.25
N PHE A 19 -8.21 -5.66 3.54
CA PHE A 19 -7.19 -6.11 4.49
C PHE A 19 -6.68 -7.51 4.14
N ASP A 20 -7.58 -8.47 3.90
CA ASP A 20 -7.21 -9.84 3.56
C ASP A 20 -6.43 -9.90 2.24
N ALA A 21 -6.83 -9.10 1.25
CA ALA A 21 -6.12 -8.99 -0.02
C ALA A 21 -4.71 -8.43 0.17
N LEU A 22 -4.55 -7.39 1.00
CA LEU A 22 -3.24 -6.83 1.32
C LEU A 22 -2.36 -7.85 2.07
N LEU A 23 -2.93 -8.57 3.05
CA LEU A 23 -2.22 -9.59 3.82
C LEU A 23 -1.72 -10.74 2.92
N ALA A 24 -2.54 -11.18 1.97
CA ALA A 24 -2.16 -12.23 1.02
C ALA A 24 -0.92 -11.86 0.19
N VAL A 25 -0.85 -10.60 -0.28
CA VAL A 25 0.31 -10.09 -1.03
C VAL A 25 1.53 -9.93 -0.12
N LEU A 26 1.38 -9.32 1.06
CA LEU A 26 2.48 -9.09 2.00
C LEU A 26 3.06 -10.39 2.57
N SER A 27 2.30 -11.48 2.59
CA SER A 27 2.76 -12.80 3.01
C SER A 27 3.76 -13.43 2.02
N ARG A 28 3.82 -12.93 0.78
CA ARG A 28 4.72 -13.40 -0.28
C ARG A 28 5.35 -12.21 -1.04
N PRO A 29 6.17 -11.39 -0.37
CA PRO A 29 6.58 -10.08 -0.88
C PRO A 29 7.55 -10.14 -2.06
N TYR A 30 8.15 -11.30 -2.35
CA TYR A 30 9.14 -11.48 -3.42
C TYR A 30 8.61 -12.34 -4.59
N ASP A 31 7.37 -12.81 -4.51
CA ASP A 31 6.74 -13.50 -5.64
C ASP A 31 6.48 -12.50 -6.77
N GLU A 32 6.39 -13.00 -8.00
CA GLU A 32 6.12 -12.16 -9.15
C GLU A 32 4.78 -11.43 -8.97
N PRO A 33 4.74 -10.09 -9.07
CA PRO A 33 3.56 -9.33 -8.71
C PRO A 33 2.43 -9.61 -9.71
N THR A 34 1.45 -10.39 -9.26
CA THR A 34 0.20 -10.66 -9.99
C THR A 34 -0.76 -9.47 -9.97
N GLN A 35 -0.55 -8.54 -9.04
CA GLN A 35 -1.40 -7.38 -8.81
C GLN A 35 -0.53 -6.10 -8.74
N PRO A 36 -0.26 -5.44 -9.87
CA PRO A 36 0.71 -4.34 -9.94
C PRO A 36 0.32 -3.14 -9.08
N GLN A 37 -0.96 -2.98 -8.73
CA GLN A 37 -1.43 -1.89 -7.86
C GLN A 37 -0.81 -1.93 -6.46
N TYR A 38 -0.44 -3.11 -5.94
CA TYR A 38 0.21 -3.22 -4.62
C TYR A 38 1.69 -2.82 -4.62
N ALA A 39 2.30 -2.75 -5.81
CA ALA A 39 3.68 -2.31 -5.99
C ALA A 39 3.79 -0.84 -6.42
N GLN A 40 2.65 -0.17 -6.70
CA GLN A 40 2.67 1.21 -7.15
C GLN A 40 2.94 2.18 -5.99
N PRO A 41 3.78 3.20 -6.21
CA PRO A 41 3.94 4.26 -5.23
C PRO A 41 2.61 5.01 -5.02
N SER A 42 2.44 5.57 -3.82
CA SER A 42 1.33 6.50 -3.57
C SER A 42 1.44 7.69 -4.52
N LYS A 43 0.33 8.11 -5.14
CA LYS A 43 0.31 9.30 -6.00
C LYS A 43 0.74 10.56 -5.25
N ASP A 44 0.42 10.64 -3.96
CA ASP A 44 0.66 11.83 -3.12
C ASP A 44 2.01 11.82 -2.38
N GLY A 45 2.90 10.87 -2.72
CA GLY A 45 4.09 10.56 -1.91
C GLY A 45 5.40 11.26 -2.30
N GLN A 46 5.39 12.18 -3.27
CA GLN A 46 6.63 12.76 -3.81
C GLN A 46 6.82 14.26 -3.60
N ASP A 47 5.89 14.98 -2.99
CA ASP A 47 5.95 16.45 -3.06
C ASP A 47 6.96 17.10 -2.09
N ASP A 48 7.46 16.40 -1.05
CA ASP A 48 8.35 17.02 -0.04
C ASP A 48 9.53 16.15 0.44
N TYR A 49 9.81 14.99 -0.18
CA TYR A 49 10.97 14.19 0.23
C TYR A 49 12.28 14.78 -0.33
N ARG A 50 12.89 15.69 0.43
CA ARG A 50 14.20 16.28 0.12
C ARG A 50 15.33 15.45 0.71
N THR A 51 16.09 14.77 -0.15
CA THR A 51 17.36 14.15 0.23
C THR A 51 18.49 15.17 0.16
N PHE A 52 19.13 15.46 1.29
CA PHE A 52 20.41 16.16 1.31
C PHE A 52 21.53 15.13 1.29
N CYS A 53 21.75 14.48 0.14
CA CYS A 53 23.02 13.77 -0.06
C CYS A 53 24.07 14.84 -0.37
N GLY A 54 24.62 15.41 0.70
CA GLY A 54 25.68 16.41 0.62
C GLY A 54 26.95 15.85 0.00
N THR A 55 27.47 16.61 -0.97
CA THR A 55 28.83 17.15 -0.88
C THR A 55 28.71 18.63 -0.60
#